data_AF-A0A915KAL4-F1
#
_entry.id   AF-A0A915KAL4-F1
#
_cell.length_a   1.000
_cell.length_b   1.000
_cell.length_c   1.000
_cell.angle_alpha   90.00
_cell.angle_beta   90.00
_cell.angle_gamma   90.00
#
_symmetry.space_group_name_H-M   'P 1'
#
loop_
_entity.id
_entity.type
_entity.pdbx_description
1 polymer ?
#
loop_
_entity_poly.entity_id
_entity_poly.type
_entity_poly.pdbx_seq_one_letter_code
_entity_poly.pdbx_strand_id
1 'polypeptide(L)'
;MSNGGNVDDEFFRYSLIEAVRVRPQLWMKSATKIRGSRRQLTSKLWAEVGSITNRPGAECRKIFKNLIDVKRSNDKKLKNGFLAETKPKWKYYEVLNFLNVKGSRLHKRYIMEK
;
A
#
# COMPACT_ATOMS: atom_id res chain seq x y z
N MET A 1 -17.19 25.50 -7.82
CA MET A 1 -16.32 24.33 -8.08
C MET A 1 -15.94 23.71 -6.74
N SER A 2 -16.61 22.64 -6.34
CA SER A 2 -16.49 22.07 -5.00
C SER A 2 -15.22 21.23 -4.85
N ASN A 3 -14.10 21.85 -4.49
CA ASN A 3 -12.88 21.14 -4.07
C ASN A 3 -12.92 20.80 -2.57
N GLY A 4 -14.03 20.21 -2.12
CA GLY A 4 -14.18 19.70 -0.76
C GLY A 4 -13.90 18.21 -0.72
N GLY A 5 -12.64 17.81 -0.89
CA GLY A 5 -12.24 16.45 -0.53
C GLY A 5 -12.49 16.27 0.97
N ASN A 6 -13.37 15.35 1.35
CA ASN A 6 -13.72 15.12 2.74
C ASN A 6 -12.44 14.81 3.55
N VAL A 7 -12.04 15.72 4.44
CA VAL A 7 -10.76 15.66 5.18
C VAL A 7 -10.63 14.33 5.93
N ASP A 8 -11.74 13.79 6.42
CA ASP A 8 -11.80 12.49 7.11
C ASP A 8 -11.39 11.33 6.21
N ASP A 9 -11.76 11.40 4.92
CA ASP A 9 -11.47 10.38 3.92
C ASP A 9 -10.01 10.47 3.43
N GLU A 10 -9.39 11.64 3.54
CA GLU A 10 -7.96 11.82 3.31
C GLU A 10 -7.12 11.31 4.49
N PHE A 11 -7.47 11.73 5.71
CA PHE A 11 -6.81 11.26 6.93
C PHE A 11 -6.91 9.73 7.07
N PHE A 12 -8.08 9.17 6.76
CA PHE A 12 -8.28 7.73 6.71
C PHE A 12 -7.31 7.04 5.74
N ARG A 13 -7.12 7.58 4.53
CA ARG A 13 -6.23 6.96 3.53
C ARG A 13 -4.77 7.00 3.97
N TYR A 14 -4.29 8.07 4.59
CA TYR A 14 -2.95 8.09 5.17
C TYR A 14 -2.79 7.08 6.30
N SER A 15 -3.77 7.02 7.20
CA SER A 15 -3.78 6.05 8.32
C SER A 15 -3.77 4.61 7.81
N LEU A 16 -4.57 4.32 6.77
CA LEU A 16 -4.59 3.03 6.09
C LEU A 16 -3.23 2.67 5.49
N ILE A 17 -2.59 3.62 4.79
CA ILE A 17 -1.29 3.39 4.15
C ILE A 17 -0.22 3.05 5.20
N GLU A 18 -0.15 3.81 6.30
CA GLU A 18 0.81 3.56 7.38
C GLU A 18 0.53 2.24 8.11
N ALA A 19 -0.73 1.93 8.39
CA ALA A 19 -1.11 0.64 8.99
C ALA A 19 -0.72 -0.55 8.09
N VAL A 20 -0.84 -0.42 6.76
CA VAL A 20 -0.42 -1.49 5.84
C VAL A 20 1.10 -1.54 5.68
N ARG A 21 1.78 -0.39 5.68
CA ARG A 21 3.25 -0.28 5.51
C ARG A 21 4.01 -1.13 6.53
N VAL A 22 3.61 -1.09 7.79
CA VAL A 22 4.23 -1.87 8.87
C VAL A 22 3.90 -3.37 8.85
N ARG A 23 3.06 -3.82 7.91
CA ARG A 23 2.64 -5.23 7.74
C ARG A 23 3.09 -5.79 6.39
N PRO A 24 4.39 -6.10 6.20
CA PRO A 24 4.94 -6.68 4.97
C PRO A 24 4.14 -7.83 4.36
N GLN A 25 3.51 -8.67 5.16
CA GLN A 25 2.73 -9.83 4.71
C GLN A 25 1.53 -9.44 3.83
N LEU A 26 1.05 -8.18 3.94
CA LEU A 26 -0.04 -7.65 3.13
C LEU A 26 0.41 -7.19 1.73
N TRP A 27 1.67 -6.82 1.54
CA TRP A 27 2.14 -6.16 0.31
C TRP A 27 3.43 -6.72 -0.30
N MET A 28 4.23 -7.48 0.46
CA MET A 28 5.44 -8.18 0.00
C MET A 28 5.12 -9.60 -0.47
N LYS A 29 5.48 -9.90 -1.72
CA LYS A 29 5.32 -11.25 -2.28
C LYS A 29 6.21 -12.29 -1.58
N SER A 30 7.42 -11.92 -1.15
CA SER A 30 8.39 -12.82 -0.51
C SER A 30 8.05 -13.20 0.93
N ALA A 31 7.28 -12.37 1.64
CA ALA A 31 6.89 -12.60 3.03
C ALA A 31 5.84 -13.73 3.19
N THR A 32 5.47 -14.41 2.11
CA THR A 32 4.36 -15.38 2.08
C THR A 32 4.74 -16.66 1.33
N LYS A 33 5.71 -17.41 1.88
CA LYS A 33 6.16 -18.71 1.31
C LYS A 33 5.22 -19.90 1.60
N ILE A 34 4.16 -19.75 2.40
CA ILE A 34 3.24 -20.85 2.75
C ILE A 34 1.82 -20.54 2.24
N ARG A 35 1.37 -21.26 1.20
CA ARG A 35 0.14 -20.97 0.46
C ARG A 35 -1.15 -21.15 1.29
N GLY A 36 -1.20 -22.15 2.17
CA GLY A 36 -2.37 -22.47 3.00
C GLY A 36 -2.62 -21.48 4.14
N SER A 37 -1.57 -21.08 4.86
CA SER A 37 -1.66 -20.12 5.98
C SER A 37 -1.83 -18.67 5.53
N ARG A 38 -1.50 -18.36 4.26
CA ARG A 38 -1.54 -16.99 3.74
C ARG A 38 -2.92 -16.36 3.77
N ARG A 39 -3.97 -17.09 3.36
CA ARG A 39 -5.34 -16.53 3.29
C ARG A 39 -5.85 -16.17 4.69
N GLN A 40 -5.63 -17.04 5.66
CA GLN A 40 -6.01 -16.81 7.06
C GLN A 40 -5.20 -15.67 7.66
N LEU A 41 -3.87 -15.69 7.51
CA LEU A 41 -2.98 -14.64 8.00
C LEU A 41 -3.34 -13.27 7.42
N THR A 42 -3.51 -13.18 6.10
CA THR A 42 -3.86 -11.90 5.46
C THR A 42 -5.25 -11.42 5.86
N SER A 43 -6.23 -12.32 6.04
CA SER A 43 -7.55 -11.96 6.56
C SER A 43 -7.47 -11.38 7.97
N LYS A 44 -6.69 -12.01 8.86
CA LYS A 44 -6.46 -11.51 10.22
C LYS A 44 -5.79 -10.13 10.21
N LEU A 45 -4.74 -9.97 9.41
CA LEU A 45 -4.03 -8.69 9.29
C LEU A 45 -4.91 -7.58 8.73
N TRP A 46 -5.82 -7.88 7.78
CA TRP A 46 -6.79 -6.89 7.31
C TRP A 46 -7.82 -6.53 8.37
N ALA A 47 -8.24 -7.47 9.21
CA ALA A 47 -9.11 -7.18 10.35
C ALA A 47 -8.41 -6.24 11.35
N GLU A 48 -7.13 -6.50 11.68
CA GLU A 48 -6.33 -5.63 12.55
C GLU A 48 -6.15 -4.22 11.98
N VAL A 49 -5.86 -4.11 10.68
CA VAL A 49 -5.82 -2.81 9.99
C VAL A 49 -7.17 -2.11 10.11
N GLY A 50 -8.26 -2.85 9.92
CA GLY A 50 -9.61 -2.36 10.10
C GLY A 50 -9.84 -1.74 11.48
N SER A 51 -9.49 -2.47 12.54
CA SER A 51 -9.58 -2.00 13.93
C SER A 51 -8.80 -0.70 14.17
N ILE A 52 -7.59 -0.57 13.62
CA ILE A 52 -6.76 0.64 13.77
C ILE A 52 -7.37 1.84 13.04
N THR A 53 -7.93 1.59 11.85
CA THR A 53 -8.51 2.65 11.01
C THR A 53 -9.99 2.90 11.28
N ASN A 54 -10.57 2.22 12.27
CA ASN A 54 -11.99 2.20 12.58
C ASN A 54 -12.89 1.91 11.36
N ARG A 55 -12.51 0.93 10.53
CA ARG A 55 -13.26 0.49 9.35
C ARG A 55 -13.23 -1.03 9.16
N PRO A 56 -14.17 -1.62 8.41
CA PRO A 56 -14.10 -3.03 8.08
C PRO A 56 -12.83 -3.38 7.29
N GLY A 57 -12.12 -4.44 7.69
CA GLY A 57 -10.89 -4.87 7.01
C GLY A 57 -11.07 -5.17 5.52
N ALA A 58 -12.25 -5.65 5.11
CA ALA A 58 -12.61 -5.85 3.71
C ALA A 58 -12.67 -4.54 2.91
N GLU A 59 -13.16 -3.47 3.53
CA GLU A 59 -13.20 -2.14 2.95
C GLU A 59 -11.78 -1.56 2.83
N CYS A 60 -10.99 -1.65 3.90
CA CYS A 60 -9.58 -1.26 3.90
C CYS A 60 -8.80 -1.93 2.77
N ARG A 61 -9.02 -3.24 2.57
CA ARG A 61 -8.42 -3.99 1.47
C ARG A 61 -8.83 -3.46 0.10
N LYS A 62 -10.12 -3.16 -0.10
CA LYS A 62 -10.65 -2.64 -1.37
C LYS A 62 -10.06 -1.26 -1.67
N ILE A 63 -10.03 -0.37 -0.69
CA ILE A 63 -9.50 0.99 -0.85
C ILE A 63 -7.99 0.95 -1.10
N PHE A 64 -7.25 0.14 -0.34
CA PHE A 64 -5.81 0.00 -0.56
C PHE A 64 -5.48 -0.59 -1.94
N LYS A 65 -6.29 -1.53 -2.46
CA LYS A 65 -6.14 -2.03 -3.83
C LYS A 65 -6.28 -0.90 -4.86
N ASN A 66 -7.30 -0.05 -4.72
CA ASN A 66 -7.49 1.10 -5.62
C ASN A 66 -6.28 2.05 -5.57
N LEU A 67 -5.75 2.32 -4.38
CA LEU A 67 -4.53 3.14 -4.22
C LEU A 67 -3.34 2.54 -4.98
N ILE A 68 -3.12 1.23 -4.86
CA ILE A 68 -2.05 0.53 -5.59
C ILE A 68 -2.26 0.62 -7.09
N ASP A 69 -3.48 0.41 -7.59
CA ASP A 69 -3.76 0.41 -9.02
C ASP A 69 -3.54 1.81 -9.63
N VAL A 70 -3.89 2.87 -8.91
CA VAL A 70 -3.56 4.26 -9.29
C VAL A 70 -2.04 4.49 -9.28
N LYS A 71 -1.30 4.03 -8.26
CA LYS A 71 0.18 4.12 -8.27
C LYS A 71 0.79 3.41 -9.48
N ARG A 72 0.36 2.17 -9.76
CA ARG A 72 0.85 1.39 -10.90
C ARG A 72 0.56 2.06 -12.23
N SER A 73 -0.59 2.70 -12.36
CA SER A 73 -0.93 3.49 -13.56
C SER A 73 0.06 4.64 -13.75
N ASN A 74 0.36 5.39 -12.67
CA ASN A 74 1.36 6.45 -12.69
C ASN A 74 2.77 5.91 -13.01
N ASP A 75 3.18 4.79 -12.41
CA ASP A 75 4.48 4.16 -12.68
C ASP A 75 4.62 3.74 -14.15
N LYS A 76 3.53 3.24 -14.77
CA LYS A 76 3.52 2.92 -16.21
C LYS A 76 3.68 4.17 -17.07
N LYS A 77 2.98 5.26 -16.73
CA LYS A 77 3.10 6.55 -17.45
C LYS A 77 4.52 7.11 -17.38
N LEU A 78 5.16 7.03 -16.21
CA LEU A 78 6.57 7.44 -16.05
C LEU A 78 7.51 6.59 -16.91
N LYS A 79 7.37 5.26 -16.86
CA LYS A 79 8.22 4.35 -17.65
C LYS A 79 8.11 4.55 -19.16
N ASN A 80 6.90 4.87 -19.63
CA ASN A 80 6.63 5.07 -21.04
C ASN A 80 6.93 6.51 -21.51
N GLY A 81 7.55 7.35 -20.68
CA GLY A 81 7.91 8.73 -21.05
C GLY A 81 6.74 9.71 -21.11
N PHE A 82 5.51 9.32 -20.77
CA PHE A 82 4.35 10.22 -20.77
C PHE A 82 4.41 11.28 -19.66
N LEU A 83 5.23 11.05 -18.63
CA LEU A 83 5.49 11.98 -17.53
C LEU A 83 7.01 12.23 -17.43
N ALA A 84 7.68 12.44 -18.57
CA ALA A 84 9.14 12.39 -18.72
C ALA A 84 9.94 13.25 -17.72
N GLU A 85 9.35 14.29 -17.12
CA GLU A 85 10.12 15.26 -16.33
C GLU A 85 9.49 15.63 -14.98
N THR A 86 8.30 15.12 -14.63
CA THR A 86 7.63 15.52 -13.38
C THR A 86 7.08 14.33 -12.61
N LYS A 87 7.40 14.29 -11.31
CA LYS A 87 6.79 13.33 -10.37
C LYS A 87 5.26 13.48 -10.43
N PRO A 88 4.49 12.38 -10.38
CA PRO A 88 3.03 12.45 -10.31
C PRO A 88 2.59 13.34 -9.15
N LYS A 89 1.77 14.37 -9.42
CA LYS A 89 1.19 15.27 -8.39
C LYS A 89 0.14 14.60 -7.51
N TRP A 90 0.01 13.28 -7.57
CA TRP A 90 -0.96 12.54 -6.77
C TRP A 90 -0.45 12.40 -5.34
N LYS A 91 -1.20 12.96 -4.39
CA LYS A 91 -0.79 13.09 -2.97
C LYS A 91 -0.32 11.79 -2.30
N TYR A 92 -0.89 10.64 -2.68
CA TYR A 92 -0.51 9.34 -2.10
C TYR A 92 0.68 8.68 -2.80
N TYR A 93 1.19 9.26 -3.88
CA TYR A 93 2.20 8.62 -4.73
C TYR A 93 3.50 8.35 -3.97
N GLU A 94 3.99 9.33 -3.20
CA GLU A 94 5.24 9.23 -2.45
C GLU A 94 5.12 8.34 -1.21
N VAL A 95 4.04 8.45 -0.44
CA VAL A 95 3.81 7.59 0.73
C VAL A 95 3.66 6.11 0.37
N LEU A 96 3.28 5.79 -0.86
CA LEU A 96 3.21 4.42 -1.38
C LEU A 96 4.55 3.92 -1.97
N ASN A 97 5.64 4.69 -1.89
CA ASN A 97 6.96 4.28 -2.42
C ASN A 97 7.55 3.06 -1.71
N PHE A 98 7.08 2.71 -0.51
CA PHE A 98 7.49 1.44 0.13
C PHE A 98 7.08 0.21 -0.69
N LEU A 99 6.17 0.33 -1.67
CA LEU A 99 5.83 -0.75 -2.59
C LEU A 99 6.90 -0.99 -3.67
N ASN A 100 7.84 -0.06 -3.86
CA ASN A 100 8.86 -0.09 -4.92
C ASN A 100 10.10 -0.91 -4.54
N VAL A 101 10.01 -1.88 -3.61
CA VAL A 101 11.13 -2.71 -3.11
C VAL A 101 11.72 -3.68 -4.15
N LYS A 102 11.66 -3.36 -5.45
CA LYS A 102 12.53 -4.01 -6.44
C LYS A 102 13.96 -3.51 -6.22
N GLY A 103 14.74 -4.25 -5.44
CA GLY A 103 16.20 -4.15 -5.42
C GLY A 103 16.85 -3.39 -4.24
N SER A 104 16.11 -2.94 -3.22
CA SER A 104 16.76 -2.29 -2.07
C SER A 104 17.35 -3.34 -1.10
N ARG A 105 18.60 -3.14 -0.69
CA ARG A 105 19.38 -3.97 0.25
C ARG A 105 18.70 -4.18 1.61
N LEU A 106 17.64 -3.43 1.91
CA LEU A 106 16.70 -3.68 3.03
C LEU A 106 16.04 -5.07 2.97
N HIS A 107 16.00 -5.70 1.79
CA HIS A 107 15.54 -7.07 1.61
C HIS A 107 16.38 -8.10 2.37
N LYS A 108 17.67 -7.81 2.60
CA LYS A 108 18.56 -8.74 3.33
C LYS A 108 18.38 -8.67 4.85
N ARG A 109 18.13 -7.49 5.44
CA ARG A 109 17.98 -7.37 6.90
C ARG A 109 16.68 -7.99 7.43
N TYR A 110 15.55 -7.81 6.75
CA TYR A 110 14.27 -8.36 7.23
C TYR A 110 14.16 -9.89 7.07
N ILE A 111 15.01 -10.51 6.25
CA ILE A 111 15.04 -11.97 6.04
C ILE A 111 16.09 -12.65 6.94
N MET A 112 17.10 -11.91 7.46
CA MET A 112 18.19 -12.48 8.25
C MET A 112 18.02 -12.38 9.77
N GLU A 113 17.03 -11.65 10.29
CA GLU A 113 16.80 -11.50 11.74
C GLU A 113 15.65 -12.38 12.30
N LYS A 114 15.33 -13.51 11.64
CA LYS A 114 14.41 -14.52 12.18
C LYS A 114 14.97 -15.93 12.05
#